data_AF-A0A395GQA7-F1
#
_entry.id   AF-A0A395GQA7-F1
#
_cell.length_a   1.000
_cell.length_b   1.000
_cell.length_c   1.000
_cell.angle_alpha   90.00
_cell.angle_beta   90.00
_cell.angle_gamma   90.00
#
_symmetry.space_group_name_H-M   'P 1'
#
loop_
_entity.id
_entity.type
_entity.pdbx_description
1 polymer ?
#
loop_
_entity_poly.entity_id
_entity_poly.type
_entity_poly.pdbx_seq_one_letter_code
_entity_poly.pdbx_strand_id
1 'polypeptide(L)'
;SHSVNIPVGNNGSISLHITHPSDTLERTRNHILVYLPPGPIISLNPGGVIPTYSNHNAPQRYEIIPQILARITFSTVVTINYRLGTLPANPDSPTDLAVHKHKYPTPVHDTLAGFDWIQDTLSPERVAVVGMSIGGSLALMLSLTEAKSIHAVAALEPVCDWTSLDEHCIQSPPTAEETASLMSHSKKGSKKRKFAQWDLLPLLQARKALFSTPERYFDAFASPILFLRSPGKDVPRSFPEYRMGPQYPIPVLKAGGVPEGEECIDYWDVYSQEDLESMHESNTTGIQTKPDPPRRRKALSRWPPFGLDYGISGPTWHHPGQGIKRLEMQLPWVKLFTRIEDYGIPPWTMRGTGRHKGLKDASVLAQQGHEMVNVMRRACFWGREKGYAGTRVTL
;
A
#
# COMPACT_ATOMS: atom_id res chain seq x y z
N SER A 1 8.49 -12.70 -27.59
CA SER A 1 8.93 -11.86 -26.47
C SER A 1 10.43 -12.02 -26.29
N HIS A 2 11.08 -11.11 -25.56
CA HIS A 2 12.48 -11.26 -25.18
C HIS A 2 12.72 -10.63 -23.80
N SER A 3 13.83 -10.97 -23.15
CA SER A 3 14.19 -10.45 -21.83
C SER A 3 15.49 -9.64 -21.89
N VAL A 4 15.54 -8.56 -21.12
CA VAL A 4 16.73 -7.70 -20.97
C VAL A 4 17.07 -7.62 -19.48
N ASN A 5 18.33 -7.84 -19.13
CA ASN A 5 18.80 -7.65 -17.76
C ASN A 5 19.40 -6.25 -17.62
N ILE A 6 18.95 -5.49 -16.62
CA ILE A 6 19.42 -4.13 -16.35
C ILE A 6 19.99 -4.02 -14.94
N PRO A 7 21.03 -3.20 -14.73
CA PRO A 7 21.57 -2.96 -13.39
C PRO A 7 20.62 -2.08 -12.56
N VAL A 8 20.60 -2.29 -11.25
CA VAL A 8 19.90 -1.44 -10.27
C VAL A 8 20.94 -0.85 -9.31
N GLY A 9 21.63 0.18 -9.79
CA GLY A 9 22.78 0.77 -9.09
C GLY A 9 23.79 -0.31 -8.67
N ASN A 10 24.27 -0.22 -7.42
CA ASN A 10 25.16 -1.25 -6.84
C ASN A 10 24.41 -2.42 -6.20
N ASN A 11 23.07 -2.45 -6.30
CA ASN A 11 22.22 -3.41 -5.61
C ASN A 11 21.90 -4.63 -6.50
N GLY A 12 22.69 -4.93 -7.53
CA GLY A 12 22.48 -6.07 -8.45
C GLY A 12 21.75 -5.69 -9.73
N SER A 13 20.97 -6.62 -10.29
CA SER A 13 20.24 -6.44 -11.55
C SER A 13 18.82 -7.00 -11.47
N ILE A 14 17.97 -6.59 -12.41
CA ILE A 14 16.63 -7.13 -12.62
C ILE A 14 16.40 -7.48 -14.08
N SER A 15 15.47 -8.40 -14.32
CA SER A 15 15.05 -8.79 -15.66
C SER A 15 13.78 -8.04 -16.07
N LEU A 16 13.82 -7.41 -17.24
CA LEU A 16 12.66 -6.84 -17.91
C LEU A 16 12.21 -7.79 -19.01
N HIS A 17 10.94 -8.19 -19.02
CA HIS A 17 10.40 -9.06 -20.08
C HIS A 17 9.50 -8.25 -21.02
N ILE A 18 9.85 -8.23 -22.30
CA ILE A 18 9.22 -7.42 -23.34
C ILE A 18 8.35 -8.31 -24.23
N THR A 19 7.05 -7.99 -24.26
CA THR A 19 6.04 -8.70 -25.04
C THR A 19 5.40 -7.74 -26.05
N HIS A 20 5.54 -8.05 -27.33
CA HIS A 20 4.93 -7.30 -28.43
C HIS A 20 3.56 -7.88 -28.80
N PRO A 21 2.65 -7.07 -29.35
CA PRO A 21 1.40 -7.55 -29.93
C PRO A 21 1.67 -8.43 -31.17
N SER A 22 0.89 -9.50 -31.35
CA SER A 22 1.10 -10.50 -32.43
C SER A 22 0.77 -10.00 -33.84
N ASP A 23 -0.16 -9.06 -33.98
CA ASP A 23 -0.57 -8.50 -35.27
C ASP A 23 -0.08 -7.05 -35.37
N THR A 24 0.98 -6.80 -36.16
CA THR A 24 1.45 -5.43 -36.43
C THR A 24 1.09 -5.03 -37.86
N LEU A 25 -0.14 -4.55 -38.05
CA LEU A 25 -0.51 -3.71 -39.20
C LEU A 25 0.07 -2.30 -38.97
N GLU A 26 1.21 -2.00 -39.60
CA GLU A 26 1.79 -0.70 -40.04
C GLU A 26 1.62 0.59 -39.19
N ARG A 27 1.15 0.51 -37.94
CA ARG A 27 0.92 1.68 -37.10
C ARG A 27 1.28 1.35 -35.66
N THR A 28 2.54 1.02 -35.43
CA THR A 28 3.09 0.90 -34.08
C THR A 28 3.07 2.29 -33.43
N ARG A 29 1.96 2.64 -32.78
CA ARG A 29 2.00 3.69 -31.77
C ARG A 29 2.99 3.24 -30.70
N ASN A 30 3.94 4.10 -30.33
CA ASN A 30 4.91 3.81 -29.26
C ASN A 30 4.24 3.89 -27.88
N HIS A 31 3.19 3.10 -27.70
CA HIS A 31 2.46 2.96 -26.45
C HIS A 31 3.05 1.78 -25.68
N ILE A 32 3.45 2.07 -24.45
CA ILE A 32 4.02 1.07 -23.55
C ILE A 32 3.06 0.85 -22.39
N LEU A 33 2.82 -0.42 -22.10
CA LEU A 33 2.14 -0.85 -20.90
C LEU A 33 3.16 -1.48 -19.95
N VAL A 34 3.47 -0.80 -18.86
CA VAL A 34 4.31 -1.36 -17.79
C VAL A 34 3.46 -2.31 -16.96
N TYR A 35 3.88 -3.56 -16.85
CA TYR A 35 3.23 -4.55 -16.00
C TYR A 35 4.07 -4.80 -14.74
N LEU A 36 3.46 -4.57 -13.58
CA LEU A 36 4.06 -4.83 -12.27
C LEU A 36 3.40 -6.07 -11.65
N PRO A 37 4.12 -7.19 -11.56
CA PRO A 37 3.56 -8.45 -11.07
C PRO A 37 3.12 -8.34 -9.60
N PRO A 38 2.33 -9.31 -9.09
CA PRO A 38 1.82 -9.29 -7.72
C PRO A 38 2.88 -9.34 -6.61
N GLY A 39 4.11 -9.78 -6.93
CA GLY A 39 5.17 -10.02 -5.95
C GLY A 39 5.00 -11.39 -5.27
N PRO A 40 5.76 -11.68 -4.19
CA PRO A 40 5.60 -12.92 -3.44
C PRO A 40 4.14 -13.06 -3.00
N ILE A 41 3.57 -14.24 -3.28
CA ILE A 41 2.15 -14.50 -3.09
C ILE A 41 1.82 -14.31 -1.61
N ILE A 42 1.12 -13.23 -1.29
CA ILE A 42 0.30 -13.18 -0.08
C ILE A 42 -0.78 -14.23 -0.34
N SER A 43 -0.69 -15.41 0.31
CA SER A 43 -1.69 -16.46 0.11
C SER A 43 -3.02 -16.03 0.69
N LEU A 44 -3.79 -15.41 -0.18
CA LEU A 44 -5.11 -14.85 0.03
C LEU A 44 -6.20 -15.95 0.00
N ASN A 45 -5.86 -17.21 0.35
CA ASN A 45 -6.80 -18.32 0.37
C ASN A 45 -7.56 -18.37 1.72
N PRO A 46 -8.91 -18.40 1.72
CA PRO A 46 -9.71 -18.46 2.95
C PRO A 46 -9.69 -19.82 3.68
N GLY A 47 -8.90 -20.79 3.20
CA GLY A 47 -8.63 -22.05 3.88
C GLY A 47 -7.19 -22.05 4.37
N GLY A 48 -6.98 -21.85 5.67
CA GLY A 48 -5.66 -21.79 6.28
C GLY A 48 -4.84 -23.04 6.01
N VAL A 49 -3.99 -22.97 5.00
CA VAL A 49 -2.81 -23.82 4.84
C VAL A 49 -1.70 -22.85 4.47
N ILE A 50 -0.73 -22.71 5.37
CA ILE A 50 0.55 -22.07 5.08
C ILE A 50 1.09 -22.76 3.82
N PRO A 51 1.39 -22.06 2.72
CA PRO A 51 2.15 -22.68 1.68
C PRO A 51 3.58 -22.79 2.20
N THR A 52 3.93 -23.96 2.72
CA THR A 52 5.19 -24.56 2.27
C THR A 52 5.20 -24.44 0.76
N TYR A 53 6.22 -23.80 0.20
CA TYR A 53 6.50 -23.72 -1.25
C TYR A 53 5.89 -24.91 -1.98
N SER A 54 4.71 -24.71 -2.57
CA SER A 54 3.97 -25.81 -3.18
C SER A 54 3.95 -25.59 -4.68
N ASN A 55 4.86 -26.35 -5.28
CA ASN A 55 4.90 -26.84 -6.65
C ASN A 55 5.12 -25.83 -7.78
N HIS A 56 6.28 -26.03 -8.40
CA HIS A 56 6.80 -25.56 -9.68
C HIS A 56 5.89 -25.79 -10.91
N ASN A 57 4.57 -25.98 -10.74
CA ASN A 57 3.62 -26.16 -11.83
C ASN A 57 2.77 -24.90 -12.13
N ALA A 58 3.13 -23.74 -11.58
CA ALA A 58 2.53 -22.44 -11.91
C ALA A 58 3.28 -21.54 -12.94
N PRO A 59 4.30 -21.96 -13.72
CA PRO A 59 4.96 -21.04 -14.64
C PRO A 59 4.03 -20.57 -15.78
N GLN A 60 3.04 -21.37 -16.18
CA GLN A 60 2.17 -21.03 -17.31
C GLN A 60 1.21 -19.85 -17.06
N ARG A 61 0.75 -19.59 -15.83
CA ARG A 61 -0.27 -18.54 -15.61
C ARG A 61 0.29 -17.12 -15.63
N TYR A 62 1.55 -16.95 -15.22
CA TYR A 62 2.18 -15.62 -15.15
C TYR A 62 2.69 -15.15 -16.51
N GLU A 63 3.09 -16.07 -17.39
CA GLU A 63 3.50 -15.74 -18.76
C GLU A 63 2.32 -15.27 -19.63
N ILE A 64 1.12 -15.84 -19.43
CA ILE A 64 -0.07 -15.53 -20.23
C ILE A 64 -0.55 -14.08 -20.08
N ILE A 65 -0.40 -13.48 -18.89
CA ILE A 65 -0.97 -12.15 -18.62
C ILE A 65 -0.35 -11.07 -19.54
N PRO A 66 0.98 -10.90 -19.62
CA PRO A 66 1.60 -9.95 -20.56
C PRO A 66 1.16 -10.15 -22.02
N GLN A 67 0.95 -11.39 -22.47
CA GLN A 67 0.54 -11.68 -23.85
C GLN A 67 -0.92 -11.29 -24.09
N ILE A 68 -1.82 -11.59 -23.14
CA ILE A 68 -3.21 -11.13 -23.20
C ILE A 68 -3.25 -9.60 -23.20
N LEU A 69 -2.51 -8.95 -22.30
CA LEU A 69 -2.45 -7.49 -22.20
C LEU A 69 -1.94 -6.87 -23.51
N ALA A 70 -0.85 -7.40 -24.09
CA ALA A 70 -0.31 -6.92 -25.36
C ALA A 70 -1.36 -7.03 -26.48
N ARG A 71 -2.08 -8.16 -26.54
CA ARG A 71 -3.12 -8.39 -27.54
C ARG A 71 -4.33 -7.47 -27.39
N ILE A 72 -4.87 -7.29 -26.18
CA ILE A 72 -6.10 -6.49 -25.98
C ILE A 72 -5.84 -4.99 -26.02
N THR A 73 -4.63 -4.55 -25.69
CA THR A 73 -4.26 -3.13 -25.67
C THR A 73 -3.51 -2.67 -26.91
N PHE A 74 -3.13 -3.61 -27.80
CA PHE A 74 -2.27 -3.35 -28.96
C PHE A 74 -1.01 -2.55 -28.60
N SER A 75 -0.47 -2.77 -27.40
CA SER A 75 0.67 -2.04 -26.84
C SER A 75 1.81 -3.00 -26.55
N THR A 76 3.05 -2.50 -26.61
CA THR A 76 4.19 -3.29 -26.11
C THR A 76 4.10 -3.34 -24.59
N VAL A 77 4.10 -4.55 -24.03
CA VAL A 77 4.06 -4.76 -22.59
C VAL A 77 5.48 -4.99 -22.09
N VAL A 78 5.90 -4.20 -21.10
CA VAL A 78 7.18 -4.38 -20.41
C VAL A 78 6.89 -4.81 -18.97
N THR A 79 7.23 -6.05 -18.63
CA THR A 79 7.11 -6.57 -17.27
C THR A 79 8.39 -6.24 -16.50
N ILE A 80 8.26 -5.49 -15.39
CA ILE A 80 9.38 -5.23 -14.49
C ILE A 80 9.38 -6.31 -13.39
N ASN A 81 10.31 -7.26 -13.46
CA ASN A 81 10.44 -8.31 -12.45
C ASN A 81 11.27 -7.80 -11.27
N TYR A 82 10.64 -6.96 -10.45
CA TYR A 82 11.25 -6.42 -9.23
C TYR A 82 11.50 -7.53 -8.20
N ARG A 83 12.54 -7.37 -7.37
CA ARG A 83 12.94 -8.36 -6.37
C ARG A 83 12.27 -8.09 -5.03
N LEU A 84 11.55 -9.10 -4.54
CA LEU A 84 10.90 -9.04 -3.24
C LEU A 84 10.65 -10.43 -2.69
N GLY A 85 10.86 -10.58 -1.39
CA GLY A 85 10.72 -11.85 -0.69
C GLY A 85 11.94 -12.73 -0.85
N THR A 86 11.71 -14.02 -0.91
CA THR A 86 12.73 -15.06 -0.84
C THR A 86 12.91 -15.65 -2.24
N LEU A 87 14.03 -15.34 -2.89
CA LEU A 87 14.32 -15.74 -4.27
C LEU A 87 15.51 -16.70 -4.31
N PRO A 88 15.52 -17.70 -5.22
CA PRO A 88 16.69 -18.55 -5.41
C PRO A 88 17.90 -17.71 -5.85
N ALA A 89 19.09 -18.02 -5.33
CA ALA A 89 20.32 -17.31 -5.68
C ALA A 89 20.70 -17.53 -7.15
N ASN A 90 20.41 -18.71 -7.68
CA ASN A 90 20.53 -19.02 -9.09
C ASN A 90 19.16 -19.45 -9.66
N PRO A 91 18.52 -18.64 -10.53
CA PRO A 91 17.25 -19.02 -11.14
C PRO A 91 17.37 -20.22 -12.08
N ASP A 92 18.57 -20.52 -12.59
CA ASP A 92 18.82 -21.58 -13.57
C ASP A 92 19.30 -22.90 -12.92
N SER A 93 19.56 -22.91 -11.60
CA SER A 93 19.97 -24.11 -10.84
C SER A 93 19.08 -24.32 -9.62
N PRO A 94 17.94 -25.02 -9.76
CA PRO A 94 16.97 -25.23 -8.68
C PRO A 94 17.48 -26.11 -7.53
N THR A 95 18.66 -26.71 -7.65
CA THR A 95 19.34 -27.46 -6.57
C THR A 95 20.16 -26.58 -5.64
N ASP A 96 20.38 -25.31 -5.98
CA ASP A 96 21.10 -24.39 -5.11
C ASP A 96 20.22 -23.97 -3.93
N LEU A 97 20.60 -24.39 -2.72
CA LEU A 97 19.92 -24.04 -1.47
C LEU A 97 20.19 -22.58 -1.07
N ALA A 98 21.09 -21.88 -1.77
CA ALA A 98 21.33 -20.47 -1.54
C ALA A 98 20.11 -19.64 -1.98
N VAL A 99 19.66 -18.78 -1.08
CA VAL A 99 18.43 -18.00 -1.24
C VAL A 99 18.70 -16.57 -0.80
N HIS A 100 18.33 -15.62 -1.65
CA HIS A 100 18.39 -14.19 -1.34
C HIS A 100 17.06 -13.68 -0.79
N LYS A 101 17.13 -12.95 0.31
CA LYS A 101 15.97 -12.30 0.93
C LYS A 101 15.99 -10.82 0.58
N HIS A 102 15.09 -10.42 -0.32
CA HIS A 102 14.87 -9.03 -0.68
C HIS A 102 13.69 -8.46 0.10
N LYS A 103 13.89 -7.32 0.74
CA LYS A 103 12.89 -6.58 1.54
C LYS A 103 12.74 -5.17 0.99
N TYR A 104 11.71 -4.44 1.41
CA TYR A 104 11.66 -3.00 1.15
C TYR A 104 12.93 -2.30 1.71
N PRO A 105 13.51 -1.34 0.98
CA PRO A 105 12.99 -0.66 -0.23
C PRO A 105 13.42 -1.26 -1.60
N THR A 106 14.06 -2.42 -1.65
CA THR A 106 14.53 -3.04 -2.92
C THR A 106 13.52 -3.04 -4.08
N PRO A 107 12.26 -3.49 -3.91
CA PRO A 107 11.30 -3.48 -5.02
C PRO A 107 10.97 -2.07 -5.55
N VAL A 108 11.12 -1.03 -4.73
CA VAL A 108 10.93 0.37 -5.16
C VAL A 108 12.07 0.77 -6.09
N HIS A 109 13.33 0.53 -5.69
CA HIS A 109 14.50 0.84 -6.51
C HIS A 109 14.49 0.07 -7.82
N ASP A 110 14.15 -1.22 -7.78
CA ASP A 110 14.03 -2.06 -8.97
C ASP A 110 12.95 -1.52 -9.92
N THR A 111 11.80 -1.10 -9.37
CA THR A 111 10.71 -0.55 -10.18
C THR A 111 11.10 0.76 -10.85
N LEU A 112 11.75 1.67 -10.12
CA LEU A 112 12.22 2.94 -10.67
C LEU A 112 13.30 2.73 -11.73
N ALA A 113 14.30 1.89 -11.47
CA ALA A 113 15.33 1.57 -12.46
C ALA A 113 14.76 0.96 -13.75
N GLY A 114 13.77 0.06 -13.62
CA GLY A 114 13.05 -0.47 -14.78
C GLY A 114 12.24 0.59 -15.51
N PHE A 115 11.60 1.51 -14.78
CA PHE A 115 10.82 2.60 -15.38
C PHE A 115 11.72 3.60 -16.11
N ASP A 116 12.84 4.00 -15.51
CA ASP A 116 13.83 4.90 -16.12
C ASP A 116 14.39 4.29 -17.41
N TRP A 117 14.77 3.01 -17.37
CA TRP A 117 15.23 2.30 -18.57
C TRP A 117 14.19 2.31 -19.69
N ILE A 118 12.90 2.16 -19.37
CA ILE A 118 11.80 2.22 -20.34
C ILE A 118 11.70 3.62 -20.95
N GLN A 119 11.78 4.67 -20.15
CA GLN A 119 11.75 6.05 -20.64
C GLN A 119 12.93 6.33 -21.56
N ASP A 120 14.14 6.01 -21.12
CA ASP A 120 15.37 6.34 -21.83
C ASP A 120 15.55 5.50 -23.10
N THR A 121 15.29 4.19 -23.02
CA THR A 121 15.59 3.26 -24.12
C THR A 121 14.46 3.17 -25.13
N LEU A 122 13.21 3.14 -24.66
CA LEU A 122 12.05 2.90 -25.53
C LEU A 122 11.36 4.22 -25.94
N SER A 123 11.65 5.34 -25.25
CA SER A 123 11.13 6.68 -25.56
C SER A 123 9.63 6.68 -25.94
N PRO A 124 8.76 6.15 -25.06
CA PRO A 124 7.34 5.99 -25.35
C PRO A 124 6.63 7.32 -25.57
N GLU A 125 5.68 7.35 -26.51
CA GLU A 125 4.74 8.47 -26.63
C GLU A 125 3.78 8.50 -25.44
N ARG A 126 3.37 7.31 -24.97
CA ARG A 126 2.47 7.14 -23.83
C ARG A 126 2.82 5.92 -23.02
N VAL A 127 2.82 6.09 -21.70
CA VAL A 127 3.01 5.00 -20.75
C VAL A 127 1.76 4.80 -19.90
N ALA A 128 1.28 3.57 -19.82
CA ALA A 128 0.31 3.16 -18.82
C ALA A 128 0.94 2.11 -17.90
N VAL A 129 0.49 2.05 -16.65
CA VAL A 129 0.99 1.09 -15.66
C VAL A 129 -0.16 0.22 -15.17
N VAL A 130 0.04 -1.10 -15.18
CA VAL A 130 -0.89 -2.07 -14.59
C VAL A 130 -0.13 -2.81 -13.51
N GLY A 131 -0.67 -2.82 -12.29
CA GLY A 131 -0.06 -3.52 -11.16
C GLY A 131 -1.08 -4.32 -10.37
N MET A 132 -0.67 -5.47 -9.81
CA MET A 132 -1.51 -6.27 -8.92
C MET A 132 -0.87 -6.36 -7.53
N SER A 133 -1.65 -6.41 -6.44
CA SER A 133 -1.15 -6.56 -5.06
C SER A 133 0.01 -5.62 -4.72
N ILE A 134 1.22 -6.13 -4.49
CA ILE A 134 2.42 -5.32 -4.29
C ILE A 134 2.77 -4.49 -5.54
N GLY A 135 2.69 -5.08 -6.72
CA GLY A 135 2.82 -4.36 -7.99
C GLY A 135 1.77 -3.26 -8.15
N GLY A 136 0.57 -3.45 -7.60
CA GLY A 136 -0.47 -2.43 -7.54
C GLY A 136 -0.08 -1.26 -6.62
N SER A 137 0.54 -1.56 -5.48
CA SER A 137 1.14 -0.55 -4.60
C SER A 137 2.23 0.25 -5.32
N LEU A 138 3.15 -0.44 -6.01
CA LEU A 138 4.21 0.17 -6.79
C LEU A 138 3.67 1.00 -7.97
N ALA A 139 2.58 0.56 -8.61
CA ALA A 139 1.91 1.32 -9.67
C ALA A 139 1.30 2.62 -9.13
N LEU A 140 0.71 2.60 -7.93
CA LEU A 140 0.20 3.80 -7.27
C LEU A 140 1.35 4.73 -6.82
N MET A 141 2.45 4.17 -6.32
CA MET A 141 3.67 4.93 -6.02
C MET A 141 4.16 5.67 -7.27
N LEU A 142 4.30 4.98 -8.40
CA LEU A 142 4.66 5.61 -9.68
C LEU A 142 3.65 6.68 -10.11
N SER A 143 2.35 6.44 -9.92
CA SER A 143 1.30 7.43 -10.28
C SER A 143 1.43 8.77 -9.54
N LEU A 144 2.04 8.76 -8.36
CA LEU A 144 2.17 9.93 -7.47
C LEU A 144 3.55 10.58 -7.54
N THR A 145 4.55 9.86 -8.05
CA THR A 145 5.96 10.28 -8.13
C THR A 145 6.42 10.52 -9.58
N GLU A 146 5.84 9.82 -10.55
CA GLU A 146 6.14 9.91 -11.99
C GLU A 146 4.90 10.33 -12.80
N ALA A 147 4.01 11.12 -12.19
CA ALA A 147 2.70 11.50 -12.74
C ALA A 147 2.78 12.16 -14.13
N LYS A 148 3.88 12.88 -14.42
CA LYS A 148 4.09 13.55 -15.70
C LYS A 148 4.33 12.56 -16.85
N SER A 149 5.01 11.47 -16.56
CA SER A 149 5.43 10.46 -17.54
C SER A 149 4.39 9.37 -17.73
N ILE A 150 3.40 9.30 -16.84
CA ILE A 150 2.37 8.26 -16.84
C ILE A 150 1.03 8.84 -17.29
N HIS A 151 0.41 8.18 -18.26
CA HIS A 151 -0.89 8.55 -18.79
C HIS A 151 -2.03 7.96 -17.97
N ALA A 152 -1.92 6.67 -17.59
CA ALA A 152 -2.95 5.93 -16.90
C ALA A 152 -2.37 4.83 -16.01
N VAL A 153 -3.07 4.51 -14.92
CA VAL A 153 -2.73 3.47 -13.95
C VAL A 153 -3.95 2.62 -13.64
N ALA A 154 -3.77 1.30 -13.69
CA ALA A 154 -4.71 0.31 -13.19
C ALA A 154 -4.05 -0.49 -12.05
N ALA A 155 -4.58 -0.36 -10.83
CA ALA A 155 -4.04 -1.03 -9.65
C ALA A 155 -5.07 -2.04 -9.11
N LEU A 156 -4.75 -3.33 -9.20
CA LEU A 156 -5.62 -4.45 -8.82
C LEU A 156 -5.23 -4.94 -7.41
N GLU A 157 -6.19 -5.00 -6.49
CA GLU A 157 -5.96 -5.38 -5.08
C GLU A 157 -4.74 -4.69 -4.42
N PRO A 158 -4.51 -3.37 -4.62
CA PRO A 158 -3.26 -2.76 -4.18
C PRO A 158 -3.17 -2.70 -2.65
N VAL A 159 -1.99 -3.02 -2.11
CA VAL A 159 -1.68 -2.70 -0.71
C VAL A 159 -1.35 -1.21 -0.63
N CYS A 160 -2.25 -0.40 -0.11
CA CYS A 160 -2.11 1.06 -0.08
C CYS A 160 -1.54 1.58 1.24
N ASP A 161 -1.72 0.83 2.33
CA ASP A 161 -1.35 1.28 3.68
C ASP A 161 -0.92 0.10 4.58
N TRP A 162 0.38 -0.06 4.78
CA TRP A 162 0.91 -1.04 5.75
C TRP A 162 0.82 -0.56 7.20
N THR A 163 0.73 0.75 7.41
CA THR A 163 0.68 1.34 8.75
C THR A 163 -0.65 1.02 9.41
N SER A 164 -1.78 1.09 8.69
CA SER A 164 -3.11 0.97 9.30
C SER A 164 -3.60 -0.46 9.57
N LEU A 165 -2.83 -1.51 9.27
CA LEU A 165 -3.27 -2.90 9.48
C LEU A 165 -3.70 -3.19 10.95
N ASP A 166 -3.05 -2.52 11.90
CA ASP A 166 -3.36 -2.66 13.33
C ASP A 166 -4.77 -2.18 13.67
N GLU A 167 -5.37 -1.29 12.87
CA GLU A 167 -6.73 -0.77 13.08
C GLU A 167 -7.80 -1.84 12.86
N HIS A 168 -7.45 -2.94 12.17
CA HIS A 168 -8.30 -4.10 11.96
C HIS A 168 -8.16 -5.15 13.06
N CYS A 169 -7.23 -4.96 14.00
CA CYS A 169 -6.98 -5.82 15.15
C CYS A 169 -7.69 -5.32 16.40
N ILE A 170 -7.98 -6.23 17.33
CA ILE A 170 -8.47 -5.88 18.67
C ILE A 170 -7.29 -5.28 19.46
N GLN A 171 -7.46 -4.10 20.07
CA GLN A 171 -6.37 -3.37 20.74
C GLN A 171 -6.09 -3.86 22.16
N SER A 172 -7.09 -4.37 22.87
CA SER A 172 -6.99 -4.90 24.22
C SER A 172 -7.63 -6.29 24.28
N PRO A 173 -7.06 -7.28 25.00
CA PRO A 173 -7.73 -8.56 25.16
C PRO A 173 -9.13 -8.31 25.74
N PRO A 174 -10.19 -8.89 25.15
CA PRO A 174 -11.54 -8.71 25.66
C PRO A 174 -11.59 -9.17 27.11
N THR A 175 -12.18 -8.39 28.00
CA THR A 175 -12.45 -8.82 29.38
C THR A 175 -13.35 -10.06 29.37
N ALA A 176 -13.34 -10.84 30.46
CA ALA A 176 -14.18 -12.05 30.58
C ALA A 176 -15.67 -11.78 30.26
N GLU A 177 -16.14 -10.58 30.59
CA GLU A 177 -17.48 -10.07 30.28
C GLU A 177 -17.67 -9.78 28.77
N GLU A 178 -16.65 -9.26 28.09
CA GLU A 178 -16.68 -9.04 26.64
C GLU A 178 -16.63 -10.35 25.85
N THR A 179 -15.87 -11.35 26.31
CA THR A 179 -15.89 -12.70 25.73
C THR A 179 -17.26 -13.36 25.88
N ALA A 180 -17.94 -13.18 27.02
CA ALA A 180 -19.31 -13.66 27.21
C ALA A 180 -20.30 -12.94 26.27
N SER A 181 -20.11 -11.64 26.04
CA SER A 181 -20.94 -10.85 25.11
C SER A 181 -20.78 -11.25 23.64
N LEU A 182 -19.57 -11.68 23.22
CA LEU A 182 -19.30 -12.21 21.86
C LEU A 182 -19.99 -13.57 21.62
N MET A 183 -20.23 -14.32 22.69
CA MET A 183 -20.91 -15.62 22.67
C MET A 183 -22.44 -15.51 22.89
N SER A 184 -22.93 -14.41 23.48
CA SER A 184 -24.35 -14.23 23.74
C SER A 184 -25.12 -13.71 22.51
N HIS A 185 -26.12 -14.48 22.08
CA HIS A 185 -27.08 -14.07 21.05
C HIS A 185 -28.15 -13.15 21.65
N SER A 186 -27.86 -11.87 21.92
CA SER A 186 -28.92 -10.94 22.27
C SER A 186 -28.71 -9.50 21.77
N LYS A 187 -29.83 -8.79 21.68
CA LYS A 187 -30.19 -7.74 20.73
C LYS A 187 -29.77 -6.33 21.21
N LYS A 188 -29.51 -5.47 20.22
CA LYS A 188 -29.34 -3.99 20.24
C LYS A 188 -27.95 -3.46 20.65
N GLY A 189 -27.28 -2.87 19.65
CA GLY A 189 -26.17 -1.93 19.82
C GLY A 189 -24.84 -2.42 19.23
N SER A 190 -24.54 -2.04 17.99
CA SER A 190 -23.29 -2.33 17.26
C SER A 190 -22.98 -3.83 17.06
N LYS A 191 -23.16 -4.34 15.83
CA LYS A 191 -22.65 -5.66 15.44
C LYS A 191 -21.10 -5.65 15.57
N LYS A 192 -20.56 -6.05 16.71
CA LYS A 192 -19.13 -6.36 16.86
C LYS A 192 -18.80 -7.49 15.85
N ARG A 193 -17.77 -7.30 15.02
CA ARG A 193 -17.35 -8.27 14.00
C ARG A 193 -16.99 -9.59 14.68
N LYS A 194 -17.45 -10.71 14.13
CA LYS A 194 -17.21 -12.05 14.73
C LYS A 194 -15.90 -12.70 14.28
N PHE A 195 -15.38 -12.30 13.11
CA PHE A 195 -14.19 -12.87 12.49
C PHE A 195 -13.36 -11.77 11.83
N ALA A 196 -12.04 -11.99 11.75
CA ALA A 196 -11.17 -11.15 10.96
C ALA A 196 -11.53 -11.27 9.47
N GLN A 197 -11.26 -10.19 8.74
CA GLN A 197 -11.25 -10.25 7.28
C GLN A 197 -10.20 -11.27 6.85
N TRP A 198 -10.54 -12.06 5.85
CA TRP A 198 -9.76 -13.23 5.44
C TRP A 198 -8.33 -12.86 4.98
N ASP A 199 -8.13 -11.63 4.51
CA ASP A 199 -6.85 -11.10 4.05
C ASP A 199 -6.02 -10.42 5.14
N LEU A 200 -6.59 -10.14 6.32
CA LEU A 200 -5.88 -9.44 7.40
C LEU A 200 -4.66 -10.22 7.89
N LEU A 201 -4.84 -11.51 8.19
CA LEU A 201 -3.76 -12.33 8.74
C LEU A 201 -2.60 -12.50 7.74
N PRO A 202 -2.84 -12.84 6.45
CA PRO A 202 -1.79 -12.83 5.43
C PRO A 202 -1.07 -11.48 5.33
N LEU A 203 -1.79 -10.34 5.43
CA LEU A 203 -1.18 -9.01 5.36
C LEU A 203 -0.27 -8.72 6.58
N LEU A 204 -0.69 -9.10 7.79
CA LEU A 204 0.14 -8.95 8.99
C LEU A 204 1.43 -9.78 8.92
N GLN A 205 1.33 -11.02 8.43
CA GLN A 205 2.50 -11.88 8.20
C GLN A 205 3.42 -11.30 7.12
N ALA A 206 2.84 -10.84 6.01
CA ALA A 206 3.59 -10.19 4.93
C ALA A 206 4.32 -8.94 5.44
N ARG A 207 3.68 -8.08 6.25
CA ARG A 207 4.34 -6.90 6.83
C ARG A 207 5.58 -7.26 7.66
N LYS A 208 5.54 -8.35 8.43
CA LYS A 208 6.72 -8.80 9.19
C LYS A 208 7.81 -9.40 8.28
N ALA A 209 7.41 -10.07 7.20
CA ALA A 209 8.34 -10.71 6.27
C ALA A 209 9.04 -9.72 5.31
N LEU A 210 8.29 -8.74 4.80
CA LEU A 210 8.72 -7.85 3.70
C LEU A 210 9.51 -6.62 4.18
N PHE A 211 9.48 -6.31 5.48
CA PHE A 211 10.14 -5.14 6.05
C PHE A 211 11.22 -5.57 7.05
N SER A 212 12.33 -4.82 7.11
CA SER A 212 13.43 -5.07 8.06
C SER A 212 13.17 -4.44 9.41
N THR A 213 12.54 -3.27 9.43
CA THR A 213 12.19 -2.52 10.64
C THR A 213 10.81 -1.86 10.48
N PRO A 214 10.15 -1.45 11.57
CA PRO A 214 8.85 -0.80 11.49
C PRO A 214 8.83 0.51 10.68
N GLU A 215 9.89 1.31 10.77
CA GLU A 215 10.04 2.58 10.05
C GLU A 215 9.86 2.39 8.53
N ARG A 216 10.30 1.23 8.00
CA ARG A 216 10.28 0.97 6.55
C ARG A 216 8.88 0.82 5.98
N TYR A 217 7.87 0.40 6.77
CA TYR A 217 6.49 0.33 6.28
C TYR A 217 5.71 1.64 6.47
N PHE A 218 6.32 2.62 7.16
CA PHE A 218 5.88 4.02 7.21
C PHE A 218 6.47 4.87 6.07
N ASP A 219 7.30 4.28 5.22
CA ASP A 219 7.78 4.91 3.99
C ASP A 219 6.63 5.07 2.98
N ALA A 220 6.48 6.27 2.42
CA ALA A 220 5.44 6.57 1.43
C ALA A 220 5.61 5.77 0.13
N PHE A 221 6.83 5.36 -0.23
CA PHE A 221 7.06 4.51 -1.40
C PHE A 221 6.57 3.07 -1.19
N ALA A 222 6.46 2.61 0.07
CA ALA A 222 5.91 1.31 0.42
C ALA A 222 4.42 1.37 0.76
N SER A 223 3.96 2.49 1.31
CA SER A 223 2.56 2.79 1.65
C SER A 223 2.11 4.04 0.89
N PRO A 224 1.71 3.95 -0.39
CA PRO A 224 1.44 5.10 -1.27
C PRO A 224 0.41 6.09 -0.74
N ILE A 225 -0.49 5.66 0.16
CA ILE A 225 -1.45 6.58 0.79
C ILE A 225 -0.75 7.69 1.60
N LEU A 226 0.48 7.44 2.05
CA LEU A 226 1.25 8.37 2.89
C LEU A 226 1.80 9.57 2.12
N PHE A 227 1.85 9.52 0.77
CA PHE A 227 2.06 10.72 -0.04
C PHE A 227 0.92 11.75 0.11
N LEU A 228 -0.25 11.30 0.57
CA LEU A 228 -1.49 12.05 0.54
C LEU A 228 -2.09 12.28 1.93
N ARG A 229 -1.56 11.61 2.96
CA ARG A 229 -1.93 11.84 4.35
C ARG A 229 -0.88 11.33 5.34
N SER A 230 -0.91 11.86 6.56
CA SER A 230 -0.13 11.29 7.67
C SER A 230 -0.65 9.90 8.09
N PRO A 231 0.20 9.06 8.71
CA PRO A 231 -0.22 7.75 9.23
C PRO A 231 -1.17 7.86 10.43
N GLY A 232 -1.19 9.01 11.13
CA GLY A 232 -2.04 9.23 12.31
C GLY A 232 -1.55 8.49 13.57
N LYS A 233 -0.33 7.98 13.56
CA LYS A 233 0.31 7.32 14.70
C LYS A 233 1.82 7.37 14.57
N ASP A 234 2.49 7.17 15.69
CA ASP A 234 3.95 7.10 15.74
C ASP A 234 4.44 5.73 15.25
N VAL A 235 5.70 5.71 14.80
CA VAL A 235 6.35 4.46 14.37
C VAL A 235 6.59 3.57 15.59
N PRO A 236 6.12 2.31 15.59
CA PRO A 236 6.41 1.39 16.69
C PRO A 236 7.90 1.11 16.81
N ARG A 237 8.45 1.06 18.04
CA ARG A 237 9.86 0.72 18.29
C ARG A 237 10.24 -0.69 17.86
N SER A 238 9.27 -1.60 17.79
CA SER A 238 9.43 -2.98 17.35
C SER A 238 8.21 -3.43 16.56
N PHE A 239 8.34 -4.55 15.83
CA PHE A 239 7.20 -5.09 15.10
C PHE A 239 6.07 -5.47 16.07
N PRO A 240 4.82 -4.99 15.84
CA PRO A 240 3.71 -5.35 16.70
C PRO A 240 3.47 -6.86 16.69
N GLU A 241 3.18 -7.42 17.86
CA GLU A 241 2.88 -8.84 18.02
C GLU A 241 1.38 -9.08 18.21
N TYR A 242 0.89 -10.19 17.69
CA TYR A 242 -0.52 -10.55 17.76
C TYR A 242 -0.73 -11.91 18.40
N ARG A 243 -1.79 -12.02 19.20
CA ARG A 243 -2.38 -13.31 19.56
C ARG A 243 -3.32 -13.73 18.43
N MET A 244 -3.08 -14.91 17.89
CA MET A 244 -3.75 -15.48 16.72
C MET A 244 -4.08 -16.95 16.99
N GLY A 245 -5.04 -17.52 16.25
CA GLY A 245 -5.40 -18.93 16.33
C GLY A 245 -6.90 -19.14 16.59
N PRO A 246 -7.36 -20.38 16.79
CA PRO A 246 -8.79 -20.68 16.99
C PRO A 246 -9.42 -19.92 18.16
N GLN A 247 -8.61 -19.56 19.16
CA GLN A 247 -9.03 -18.84 20.37
C GLN A 247 -9.12 -17.31 20.15
N TYR A 248 -8.60 -16.82 19.03
CA TYR A 248 -8.55 -15.41 18.66
C TYR A 248 -9.01 -15.25 17.19
N PRO A 249 -10.35 -15.29 16.94
CA PRO A 249 -10.90 -15.21 15.58
C PRO A 249 -10.63 -13.86 14.90
N ILE A 250 -10.29 -12.83 15.68
CA ILE A 250 -9.70 -11.58 15.23
C ILE A 250 -8.34 -11.44 15.93
N PRO A 251 -7.25 -11.13 15.21
CA PRO A 251 -5.95 -10.88 15.82
C PRO A 251 -6.05 -9.84 16.94
N VAL A 252 -5.50 -10.17 18.11
CA VAL A 252 -5.43 -9.27 19.27
C VAL A 252 -4.01 -8.76 19.41
N LEU A 253 -3.84 -7.44 19.40
CA LEU A 253 -2.55 -6.79 19.61
C LEU A 253 -2.06 -7.08 21.03
N LYS A 254 -0.81 -7.54 21.17
CA LYS A 254 -0.19 -7.69 22.50
C LYS A 254 0.24 -6.31 22.99
N ALA A 255 -0.08 -5.97 24.24
CA ALA A 255 0.49 -4.81 24.91
C ALA A 255 2.02 -4.96 24.94
N GLY A 256 2.74 -3.98 24.41
CA GLY A 256 4.20 -4.02 24.34
C GLY A 256 4.79 -4.03 25.74
N GLY A 257 5.45 -5.14 26.12
CA GLY A 257 6.34 -5.14 27.28
C GLY A 257 7.59 -4.34 26.92
N VAL A 258 7.83 -3.24 27.63
CA VAL A 258 9.15 -2.59 27.61
C VAL A 258 10.11 -3.56 28.30
N PRO A 259 11.29 -3.89 27.73
CA PRO A 259 12.32 -4.59 28.50
C PRO A 259 12.66 -3.77 29.75
N GLU A 260 12.62 -4.39 30.93
CA GLU A 260 13.03 -3.76 32.18
C GLU A 260 14.46 -3.22 32.03
N GLY A 261 14.63 -1.90 31.92
CA GLY A 261 15.95 -1.26 31.87
C GLY A 261 16.09 0.01 31.05
N GLU A 262 15.16 0.35 30.15
CA GLU A 262 15.21 1.62 29.42
C GLU A 262 14.18 2.60 29.99
N GLU A 263 14.63 3.44 30.91
CA GLU A 263 13.92 4.66 31.30
C GLU A 263 13.61 5.47 30.03
N CYS A 264 12.32 5.60 29.73
CA CYS A 264 11.84 6.48 28.70
C CYS A 264 12.08 7.91 29.19
N ILE A 265 13.23 8.49 28.87
CA ILE A 265 13.45 9.92 29.03
C ILE A 265 12.45 10.61 28.11
N ASP A 266 11.37 11.11 28.70
CA ASP A 266 10.36 11.86 28.00
C ASP A 266 10.97 13.22 27.63
N TYR A 267 11.38 13.37 26.38
CA TYR A 267 12.07 14.56 25.86
C TYR A 267 11.20 15.84 25.91
N TRP A 268 9.97 15.74 26.44
CA TRP A 268 9.03 16.82 26.66
C TRP A 268 9.18 17.52 28.03
N ASP A 269 9.89 16.92 28.99
CA ASP A 269 10.06 17.51 30.33
C ASP A 269 11.08 18.66 30.37
N VAL A 270 11.91 18.82 29.33
CA VAL A 270 12.97 19.86 29.30
C VAL A 270 12.42 21.26 28.95
N TYR A 271 11.23 21.37 28.37
CA TYR A 271 10.65 22.66 27.96
C TYR A 271 9.46 23.13 28.81
N SER A 272 9.09 22.40 29.86
CA SER A 272 7.97 22.78 30.75
C SER A 272 8.41 23.25 32.13
N GLN A 273 9.71 23.46 32.34
CA GLN A 273 10.30 23.67 33.68
C GLN A 273 10.62 25.13 34.03
N GLU A 274 10.01 26.08 33.30
CA GLU A 274 9.97 27.49 33.69
C GLU A 274 8.51 27.95 33.73
N ASP A 275 7.75 27.45 34.70
CA ASP A 275 6.66 28.17 35.36
C ASP A 275 5.99 27.26 36.40
N LEU A 276 5.83 27.81 37.62
CA LEU A 276 5.05 27.32 38.77
C LEU A 276 5.82 26.62 39.90
N GLU A 277 6.41 27.47 40.75
CA GLU A 277 6.34 27.30 42.20
C GLU A 277 4.87 27.22 42.65
N SER A 278 4.46 26.13 43.32
CA SER A 278 3.44 26.12 44.40
C SER A 278 3.02 24.69 44.78
N MET A 279 3.21 24.37 46.06
CA MET A 279 2.81 23.20 46.85
C MET A 279 1.53 22.44 46.40
N HIS A 280 1.58 21.10 46.37
CA HIS A 280 1.18 20.24 47.50
C HIS A 280 1.33 18.74 47.17
N GLU A 281 1.95 18.00 48.09
CA GLU A 281 1.95 16.53 48.09
C GLU A 281 0.54 15.98 48.29
N SER A 282 0.16 14.99 47.47
CA SER A 282 -0.69 13.90 47.93
C SER A 282 -0.29 12.60 47.24
N ASN A 283 0.31 11.72 48.04
CA ASN A 283 0.60 10.34 47.69
C ASN A 283 -0.70 9.56 47.47
N THR A 284 -0.91 9.07 46.24
CA THR A 284 -1.84 7.98 45.98
C THR A 284 -1.18 6.93 45.09
N THR A 285 -0.85 5.80 45.71
CA THR A 285 -0.53 4.52 45.07
C THR A 285 -1.74 4.04 44.26
N GLY A 286 -1.60 3.90 42.94
CA GLY A 286 -2.68 3.37 42.10
C GLY A 286 -2.24 3.14 40.64
N ILE A 287 -1.86 1.89 40.35
CA ILE A 287 -1.90 1.21 39.05
C ILE A 287 -1.66 2.12 37.82
N GLN A 288 -0.41 2.27 37.41
CA GLN A 288 -0.07 2.82 36.09
C GLN A 288 -0.47 1.84 34.99
N THR A 289 -1.72 1.92 34.53
CA THR A 289 -2.04 1.52 33.16
C THR A 289 -1.31 2.48 32.23
N LYS A 290 -0.16 2.05 31.67
CA LYS A 290 0.56 2.82 30.65
C LYS A 290 -0.42 3.19 29.52
N PRO A 291 -0.50 4.47 29.12
CA PRO A 291 -1.40 4.88 28.06
C PRO A 291 -0.97 4.25 26.74
N ASP A 292 -1.95 3.72 25.99
CA ASP A 292 -1.75 3.34 24.60
C ASP A 292 -1.12 4.52 23.83
N PRO A 293 -0.23 4.26 22.85
CA PRO A 293 0.40 5.32 22.08
C PRO A 293 -0.69 6.25 21.49
N PRO A 294 -0.58 7.57 21.66
CA PRO A 294 -1.65 8.51 21.33
C PRO A 294 -1.96 8.45 19.84
N ARG A 295 -3.14 7.92 19.49
CA ARG A 295 -3.64 7.94 18.11
C ARG A 295 -3.98 9.38 17.73
N ARG A 296 -3.27 9.90 16.74
CA ARG A 296 -3.50 11.23 16.18
C ARG A 296 -4.46 11.17 14.99
N ARG A 297 -5.11 12.28 14.68
CA ARG A 297 -5.92 12.38 13.46
C ARG A 297 -5.01 12.27 12.23
N LYS A 298 -5.37 11.38 11.30
CA LYS A 298 -4.76 11.31 9.96
C LYS A 298 -4.99 12.64 9.22
N ALA A 299 -3.94 13.40 9.01
CA ALA A 299 -3.97 14.73 8.39
C ALA A 299 -3.76 14.58 6.88
N LEU A 300 -4.57 15.28 6.08
CA LEU A 300 -4.47 15.23 4.62
C LEU A 300 -3.26 16.07 4.15
N SER A 301 -2.42 15.51 3.30
CA SER A 301 -1.32 16.20 2.62
C SER A 301 -1.78 16.60 1.22
N ARG A 302 -1.49 17.84 0.82
CA ARG A 302 -1.80 18.31 -0.54
C ARG A 302 -0.81 17.73 -1.54
N TRP A 303 -1.31 17.30 -2.69
CA TRP A 303 -0.50 16.81 -3.78
C TRP A 303 -0.58 17.76 -4.99
N PRO A 304 0.51 17.96 -5.76
CA PRO A 304 1.86 17.48 -5.47
C PRO A 304 2.46 18.15 -4.21
N PRO A 305 3.38 17.48 -3.48
CA PRO A 305 4.06 18.09 -2.35
C PRO A 305 4.92 19.27 -2.82
N PHE A 306 5.07 20.28 -1.94
CA PHE A 306 5.94 21.42 -2.21
C PHE A 306 7.39 20.96 -2.45
N GLY A 307 8.04 21.46 -3.50
CA GLY A 307 9.41 21.09 -3.87
C GLY A 307 9.51 19.91 -4.83
N LEU A 308 8.38 19.27 -5.21
CA LEU A 308 8.32 18.35 -6.34
C LEU A 308 8.22 19.16 -7.65
N ASP A 309 9.21 20.01 -7.86
CA ASP A 309 9.26 20.96 -8.96
C ASP A 309 9.96 20.24 -10.11
N TYR A 310 9.21 19.72 -11.08
CA TYR A 310 9.77 19.02 -12.25
C TYR A 310 10.48 19.97 -13.25
N GLY A 311 11.27 20.92 -12.74
CA GLY A 311 11.97 21.94 -13.52
C GLY A 311 11.07 22.98 -14.19
N ILE A 312 9.79 23.07 -13.81
CA ILE A 312 8.81 24.02 -14.39
C ILE A 312 8.61 25.27 -13.51
N SER A 313 9.38 25.40 -12.43
CA SER A 313 9.53 26.65 -11.69
C SER A 313 10.29 27.65 -12.56
N GLY A 314 9.59 28.26 -13.51
CA GLY A 314 10.01 29.51 -14.12
C GLY A 314 10.14 30.62 -13.05
N PRO A 315 10.85 31.71 -13.36
CA PRO A 315 11.13 32.78 -12.41
C PRO A 315 9.82 33.37 -11.88
N THR A 316 9.47 33.03 -10.65
CA THR A 316 8.20 33.40 -9.98
C THR A 316 8.30 34.74 -9.24
N TRP A 317 9.36 35.52 -9.49
CA TRP A 317 9.69 36.74 -8.74
C TRP A 317 9.62 38.03 -9.55
N HIS A 318 8.88 38.03 -10.65
CA HIS A 318 8.59 39.27 -11.38
C HIS A 318 7.08 39.38 -11.51
N HIS A 319 6.49 40.39 -10.88
CA HIS A 319 5.08 40.83 -10.89
C HIS A 319 4.29 40.57 -9.58
N PRO A 320 4.05 41.60 -8.75
CA PRO A 320 3.28 41.51 -7.50
C PRO A 320 1.76 41.26 -7.67
N GLY A 321 1.30 40.90 -8.87
CA GLY A 321 -0.10 40.59 -9.18
C GLY A 321 -0.33 39.21 -9.80
N GLN A 322 0.73 38.45 -10.10
CA GLN A 322 0.61 37.06 -10.54
C GLN A 322 1.02 36.16 -9.38
N GLY A 323 0.01 35.60 -8.68
CA GLY A 323 0.26 34.55 -7.70
C GLY A 323 1.11 33.43 -8.32
N ILE A 324 1.83 32.69 -7.46
CA ILE A 324 2.63 31.52 -7.84
C ILE A 324 1.83 30.71 -8.87
N LYS A 325 2.29 30.65 -10.12
CA LYS A 325 1.75 29.71 -11.13
C LYS A 325 2.03 28.33 -10.59
N ARG A 326 1.09 27.83 -9.80
CA ARG A 326 1.14 26.50 -9.20
C ARG A 326 1.28 25.52 -10.36
N LEU A 327 2.27 24.65 -10.26
CA LEU A 327 2.52 23.58 -11.22
C LEU A 327 1.17 22.95 -11.60
N GLU A 328 0.74 23.07 -12.87
CA GLU A 328 -0.44 22.38 -13.40
C GLU A 328 -0.11 20.89 -13.57
N MET A 329 0.24 20.22 -12.47
CA MET A 329 0.52 18.81 -12.46
C MET A 329 -0.80 18.05 -12.37
N GLN A 330 -1.16 17.42 -13.49
CA GLN A 330 -2.35 16.58 -13.56
C GLN A 330 -1.98 15.15 -13.19
N LEU A 331 -2.72 14.59 -12.24
CA LEU A 331 -2.66 13.18 -11.91
C LEU A 331 -3.02 12.32 -13.15
N PRO A 332 -2.36 11.17 -13.40
CA PRO A 332 -2.81 10.21 -14.41
C PRO A 332 -4.25 9.76 -14.19
N TRP A 333 -4.84 9.12 -15.21
CA TRP A 333 -6.09 8.39 -15.00
C TRP A 333 -5.81 7.20 -14.09
N VAL A 334 -6.39 7.18 -12.89
CA VAL A 334 -6.15 6.12 -11.90
C VAL A 334 -7.43 5.31 -11.70
N LYS A 335 -7.32 3.99 -11.88
CA LYS A 335 -8.40 3.05 -11.60
C LYS A 335 -7.91 1.96 -10.65
N LEU A 336 -8.51 1.88 -9.47
CA LEU A 336 -8.28 0.79 -8.54
C LEU A 336 -9.32 -0.30 -8.81
N PHE A 337 -8.94 -1.57 -8.72
CA PHE A 337 -9.86 -2.69 -8.79
C PHE A 337 -9.79 -3.46 -7.48
N THR A 338 -10.93 -3.63 -6.82
CA THR A 338 -11.04 -4.37 -5.57
C THR A 338 -12.11 -5.45 -5.68
N ARG A 339 -11.86 -6.61 -5.11
CA ARG A 339 -12.73 -7.78 -5.11
C ARG A 339 -13.84 -7.50 -4.12
N ILE A 340 -15.03 -7.32 -4.65
CA ILE A 340 -16.25 -7.33 -3.85
C ILE A 340 -16.71 -8.79 -3.88
N GLU A 341 -16.57 -9.49 -2.76
CA GLU A 341 -17.21 -10.81 -2.61
C GLU A 341 -18.71 -10.59 -2.55
N ASP A 342 -19.37 -10.97 -3.65
CA ASP A 342 -20.81 -10.90 -3.78
C ASP A 342 -21.41 -12.09 -3.03
N TYR A 343 -21.68 -11.92 -1.75
CA TYR A 343 -22.55 -12.85 -1.01
C TYR A 343 -24.00 -12.65 -1.48
N GLY A 344 -24.28 -13.00 -2.73
CA GLY A 344 -25.62 -13.24 -3.27
C GLY A 344 -26.59 -12.07 -3.34
N ILE A 345 -26.16 -10.81 -3.49
CA ILE A 345 -27.10 -9.69 -3.69
C ILE A 345 -27.20 -9.36 -5.19
N PRO A 346 -28.35 -9.61 -5.85
CA PRO A 346 -28.45 -9.42 -7.29
C PRO A 346 -28.29 -7.94 -7.71
N PRO A 347 -27.74 -7.67 -8.92
CA PRO A 347 -27.15 -6.38 -9.32
C PRO A 347 -28.11 -5.18 -9.34
N TRP A 348 -29.42 -5.43 -9.33
CA TRP A 348 -30.48 -4.43 -9.50
C TRP A 348 -30.79 -3.63 -8.22
N THR A 349 -30.31 -4.06 -7.05
CA THR A 349 -30.60 -3.42 -5.76
C THR A 349 -29.64 -2.30 -5.38
N MET A 350 -28.54 -2.10 -6.12
CA MET A 350 -27.55 -1.02 -5.90
C MET A 350 -28.01 0.34 -6.45
N ARG A 351 -29.30 0.66 -6.36
CA ARG A 351 -29.84 1.99 -6.69
C ARG A 351 -30.52 2.58 -5.45
N GLY A 352 -29.71 2.90 -4.44
CA GLY A 352 -30.18 3.62 -3.25
C GLY A 352 -29.07 3.74 -2.21
N THR A 353 -28.62 4.98 -1.97
CA THR A 353 -28.08 5.64 -0.74
C THR A 353 -27.43 4.86 0.43
N GLY A 354 -27.19 3.55 0.35
CA GLY A 354 -26.69 2.67 1.42
C GLY A 354 -25.23 2.24 1.30
N ARG A 355 -24.38 3.00 0.59
CA ARG A 355 -22.96 2.67 0.29
C ARG A 355 -22.10 2.32 1.52
N HIS A 356 -22.47 2.77 2.71
CA HIS A 356 -21.64 2.58 3.92
C HIS A 356 -21.78 1.21 4.59
N LYS A 357 -22.82 0.42 4.30
CA LYS A 357 -23.07 -0.83 5.04
C LYS A 357 -22.22 -2.01 4.54
N GLY A 358 -21.96 -2.08 3.23
CA GLY A 358 -21.18 -3.17 2.62
C GLY A 358 -19.66 -3.07 2.81
N LEU A 359 -19.11 -1.87 3.04
CA LEU A 359 -17.67 -1.69 3.18
C LEU A 359 -17.12 -2.33 4.47
N LYS A 360 -17.94 -2.43 5.53
CA LYS A 360 -17.50 -3.01 6.80
C LYS A 360 -17.26 -4.52 6.73
N ASP A 361 -17.82 -5.21 5.74
CA ASP A 361 -17.66 -6.66 5.56
C ASP A 361 -16.75 -6.98 4.35
N ALA A 362 -16.30 -5.97 3.60
CA ALA A 362 -15.32 -6.12 2.51
C ALA A 362 -13.93 -6.50 3.04
N SER A 363 -13.03 -6.98 2.18
CA SER A 363 -11.63 -7.31 2.53
C SER A 363 -10.85 -6.07 3.03
N VAL A 364 -9.73 -6.27 3.72
CA VAL A 364 -8.81 -5.18 4.12
C VAL A 364 -8.36 -4.41 2.87
N LEU A 365 -7.95 -5.12 1.81
CA LEU A 365 -7.51 -4.49 0.56
C LEU A 365 -8.62 -3.67 -0.12
N ALA A 366 -9.86 -4.15 -0.09
CA ALA A 366 -11.00 -3.39 -0.60
C ALA A 366 -11.25 -2.10 0.20
N GLN A 367 -11.09 -2.16 1.53
CA GLN A 367 -11.17 -0.97 2.39
C GLN A 367 -10.03 0.01 2.10
N GLN A 368 -8.80 -0.48 1.95
CA GLN A 368 -7.64 0.35 1.58
C GLN A 368 -7.83 1.01 0.21
N GLY A 369 -8.32 0.28 -0.79
CA GLY A 369 -8.57 0.84 -2.12
C GLY A 369 -9.63 1.94 -2.12
N HIS A 370 -10.73 1.75 -1.38
CA HIS A 370 -11.74 2.81 -1.18
C HIS A 370 -11.15 4.03 -0.49
N GLU A 371 -10.34 3.83 0.54
CA GLU A 371 -9.68 4.92 1.25
C GLU A 371 -8.72 5.67 0.33
N MET A 372 -7.89 4.96 -0.42
CA MET A 372 -6.94 5.53 -1.37
C MET A 372 -7.65 6.40 -2.42
N VAL A 373 -8.72 5.91 -3.06
CA VAL A 373 -9.51 6.71 -4.02
C VAL A 373 -10.08 7.97 -3.37
N ASN A 374 -10.61 7.86 -2.15
CA ASN A 374 -11.17 9.01 -1.42
C ASN A 374 -10.08 10.04 -1.10
N VAL A 375 -8.94 9.59 -0.58
CA VAL A 375 -7.80 10.43 -0.22
C VAL A 375 -7.20 11.08 -1.46
N MET A 376 -6.97 10.36 -2.55
CA MET A 376 -6.51 10.93 -3.84
C MET A 376 -7.45 12.02 -4.35
N ARG A 377 -8.76 11.76 -4.36
CA ARG A 377 -9.76 12.75 -4.79
C ARG A 377 -9.74 14.02 -3.94
N ARG A 378 -9.45 13.92 -2.65
CA ARG A 378 -9.41 15.07 -1.72
C ARG A 378 -8.07 15.79 -1.71
N ALA A 379 -6.98 15.05 -1.85
CA ALA A 379 -5.60 15.54 -1.78
C ALA A 379 -5.16 16.20 -3.09
N CYS A 380 -5.46 15.56 -4.22
CA CYS A 380 -5.03 15.97 -5.55
C CYS A 380 -6.02 16.96 -6.21
N PHE A 381 -7.32 16.85 -5.95
CA PHE A 381 -8.35 17.69 -6.59
C PHE A 381 -9.04 18.60 -5.58
N TRP A 382 -8.81 19.90 -5.70
CA TRP A 382 -9.37 20.90 -4.79
C TRP A 382 -9.73 22.17 -5.56
N GLY A 383 -10.50 23.07 -4.92
CA GLY A 383 -11.00 24.27 -5.59
C GLY A 383 -11.84 23.94 -6.83
N ARG A 384 -11.47 24.51 -7.99
CA ARG A 384 -12.18 24.34 -9.26
C ARG A 384 -12.04 22.94 -9.85
N GLU A 385 -10.99 22.20 -9.47
CA GLU A 385 -10.71 20.86 -10.03
C GLU A 385 -11.51 19.73 -9.37
N LYS A 386 -12.22 20.02 -8.27
CA LYS A 386 -12.99 19.04 -7.50
C LYS A 386 -14.01 18.26 -8.35
N GLY A 387 -14.56 18.88 -9.39
CA GLY A 387 -15.52 18.25 -10.31
C GLY A 387 -14.92 17.13 -11.17
N TYR A 388 -13.62 17.15 -11.43
CA TYR A 388 -12.93 16.16 -12.28
C TYR A 388 -12.38 14.96 -11.48
N ALA A 389 -12.36 15.05 -10.15
CA ALA A 389 -11.80 14.01 -9.29
C ALA A 389 -12.47 12.64 -9.51
N GLY A 390 -13.78 12.65 -9.75
CA GLY A 390 -14.58 11.44 -9.97
C GLY A 390 -14.31 10.73 -11.29
N THR A 391 -13.91 11.47 -12.33
CA THR A 391 -13.57 10.93 -13.64
C THR A 391 -12.11 10.49 -13.70
N ARG A 392 -11.21 11.23 -13.04
CA ARG A 392 -9.77 10.92 -13.03
C ARG A 392 -9.37 9.77 -12.12
N VAL A 393 -9.99 9.65 -10.95
CA VAL A 393 -9.68 8.59 -9.97
C VAL A 393 -10.94 7.77 -9.73
N THR A 394 -10.90 6.48 -10.02
CA THR A 394 -12.06 5.58 -9.95
C THR A 394 -11.72 4.30 -9.18
N LEU A 395 -12.77 3.67 -8.66
CA LEU A 395 -12.76 2.33 -8.07
C LEU A 395 -13.63 1.41 -8.94
#